data_AF-A0A0Q9Y9V7-F1
#
_entry.id   AF-A0A0Q9Y9V7-F1
#
_cell.length_a   1.000
_cell.length_b   1.000
_cell.length_c   1.000
_cell.angle_alpha   90.00
_cell.angle_beta   90.00
_cell.angle_gamma   90.00
#
_symmetry.space_group_name_H-M   'P 1'
#
loop_
_entity.id
_entity.type
_entity.pdbx_description
1 polymer ?
#
loop_
_entity_poly.entity_id
_entity_poly.type
_entity_poly.pdbx_seq_one_letter_code
_entity_poly.pdbx_strand_id
1 'polypeptide(L)'
;MKTYTTDASGRLCLGKEFANKMFSLNVKEGNIELIPVQVIPEKEAWLYKNQDALTAVRQGLEQAKQGKGQPLSFNLEEDEAWLEETEKQSKRTHK
;
A
#
# COMPACT_ATOMS: atom_id res chain seq x y z
N MET A 1 16.51 25.86 21.25
CA MET A 1 16.96 25.85 19.84
C MET A 1 18.22 25.02 19.75
N LYS A 2 18.25 23.97 18.93
CA LYS A 2 19.40 23.08 18.80
C LYS A 2 19.97 23.24 17.40
N THR A 3 21.26 23.56 17.31
CA THR A 3 21.94 23.80 16.05
C THR A 3 22.72 22.54 15.68
N TYR A 4 22.69 22.21 14.40
CA TYR A 4 23.42 21.07 13.83
C TYR A 4 24.22 21.57 12.64
N THR A 5 25.43 21.02 12.48
CA THR A 5 26.30 21.33 11.34
C THR A 5 26.19 20.18 10.34
N THR A 6 26.15 20.51 9.05
CA THR A 6 26.18 19.52 7.97
C THR A 6 27.59 18.94 7.80
N ASP A 7 27.69 17.70 7.33
CA ASP A 7 29.00 17.13 6.96
C ASP A 7 29.50 17.69 5.61
N ALA A 8 30.70 17.26 5.18
CA ALA A 8 31.30 17.68 3.91
C ALA A 8 30.45 17.34 2.67
N SER A 9 29.57 16.34 2.78
CA SER A 9 28.61 15.94 1.74
C SER A 9 27.27 16.66 1.85
N GLY A 10 27.11 17.58 2.82
CA GLY A 10 25.89 18.36 3.03
C GLY A 10 24.74 17.62 3.71
N ARG A 11 24.96 16.48 4.38
CA ARG A 11 23.89 15.73 5.05
C ARG A 11 23.63 16.33 6.43
N LEU A 12 22.36 16.31 6.83
CA LEU A 12 21.90 16.76 8.14
C LEU A 12 21.34 15.56 8.93
N CYS A 13 21.98 15.22 10.04
CA CYS A 13 21.54 14.13 10.90
C CYS A 13 20.47 14.60 11.89
N LEU A 14 19.21 14.24 11.63
CA LEU A 14 18.07 14.60 12.49
C LEU A 14 18.01 13.79 13.80
N GLY A 15 18.75 12.67 13.88
CA GLY A 15 18.78 11.80 15.07
C GLY A 15 17.89 10.56 14.93
N LYS A 16 17.95 9.69 15.96
CA LYS A 16 17.31 8.36 15.93
C LYS A 16 15.77 8.42 15.89
N GLU A 17 15.17 9.47 16.42
CA GLU A 17 13.71 9.68 16.43
C GLU A 17 13.11 9.84 15.02
N PHE A 18 13.96 10.21 14.04
CA PHE A 18 13.61 10.39 12.64
C PHE A 18 14.24 9.32 11.73
N ALA A 19 14.84 8.27 12.28
CA ALA A 19 15.40 7.18 11.51
C ALA A 19 14.32 6.46 10.67
N ASN A 20 14.68 6.05 9.46
CA ASN A 20 13.81 5.32 8.51
C ASN A 20 12.49 6.04 8.15
N LYS A 21 12.43 7.36 8.33
CA LYS A 21 11.30 8.19 7.86
C LYS A 21 11.67 8.89 6.56
N MET A 22 10.71 8.97 5.65
CA MET A 22 10.85 9.78 4.45
C MET A 22 10.33 11.19 4.70
N PHE A 23 10.96 12.18 4.09
CA PHE A 23 10.58 13.59 4.21
C PHE A 23 10.44 14.21 2.83
N SER A 24 9.41 15.04 2.66
CA SER A 24 9.34 16.01 1.59
C SER A 24 10.15 17.24 2.01
N LEU A 25 11.00 17.71 1.09
CA LEU A 25 11.85 18.88 1.29
C LEU A 25 11.29 20.05 0.49
N ASN A 26 11.01 21.16 1.16
CA ASN A 26 10.58 22.40 0.53
C ASN A 26 11.57 23.51 0.90
N VAL A 27 12.18 24.16 -0.12
CA VAL A 27 13.12 25.26 0.08
C VAL A 27 12.44 26.57 -0.33
N LYS A 28 12.33 27.50 0.60
CA LYS A 28 11.74 28.83 0.36
C LYS A 28 12.58 29.91 1.03
N GLU A 29 13.11 30.83 0.23
CA GLU A 29 13.73 32.08 0.71
C GLU A 29 14.79 31.85 1.81
N GLY A 30 15.59 30.79 1.68
CA GLY A 30 16.64 30.44 2.65
C GLY A 30 16.17 29.57 3.83
N ASN A 31 14.88 29.27 3.93
CA ASN A 31 14.33 28.29 4.87
C ASN A 31 14.20 26.92 4.21
N ILE A 32 14.48 25.88 4.98
CA ILE A 32 14.26 24.48 4.60
C ILE A 32 13.19 23.90 5.50
N GLU A 33 12.06 23.51 4.91
CA GLU A 33 10.98 22.80 5.59
C GLU A 33 11.09 21.31 5.28
N LEU A 34 11.11 20.47 6.32
CA LEU A 34 11.11 19.01 6.22
C LEU A 34 9.80 18.47 6.75
N ILE A 35 8.99 17.86 5.88
CA ILE A 35 7.67 17.34 6.22
C ILE A 35 7.71 15.82 6.13
N PRO A 36 7.45 15.06 7.22
CA PRO A 36 7.37 13.60 7.16
C PRO A 36 6.29 13.15 6.18
N VAL A 37 6.61 12.18 5.32
CA VAL A 37 5.67 11.60 4.36
C VAL A 37 5.66 10.08 4.41
N GLN A 38 4.51 9.49 4.08
CA GLN A 38 4.39 8.07 3.77
C GLN A 38 4.19 7.92 2.28
N VAL A 39 4.98 7.05 1.66
CA VAL A 39 4.89 6.76 0.23
C VAL A 39 4.09 5.48 0.04
N ILE A 40 3.13 5.55 -0.86
CA ILE A 40 2.37 4.38 -1.32
C ILE A 40 3.03 3.93 -2.64
N PRO A 41 3.53 2.69 -2.73
CA PRO A 41 4.05 2.13 -3.97
C PRO A 41 3.03 2.24 -5.12
N GLU A 42 3.50 2.45 -6.34
CA GLU A 42 2.62 2.64 -7.51
C GLU A 42 1.63 1.49 -7.71
N LYS A 43 2.07 0.25 -7.48
CA LYS A 43 1.26 -0.97 -7.57
C LYS A 43 0.11 -1.03 -6.55
N GLU A 44 0.16 -0.22 -5.51
CA GLU A 44 -0.85 -0.15 -4.44
C GLU A 44 -1.66 1.17 -4.51
N ALA A 45 -1.19 2.15 -5.29
CA ALA A 45 -1.82 3.46 -5.40
C ALA A 45 -3.26 3.39 -5.94
N TRP A 46 -3.59 2.37 -6.73
CA TRP A 46 -4.96 2.16 -7.23
C TRP A 46 -5.97 1.94 -6.10
N LEU A 47 -5.57 1.30 -4.99
CA LEU A 47 -6.46 1.01 -3.87
C LEU A 47 -6.97 2.31 -3.23
N TYR A 48 -6.10 3.32 -3.15
CA TYR A 48 -6.44 4.63 -2.58
C TYR A 48 -7.26 5.51 -3.54
N LYS A 49 -7.38 5.13 -4.82
CA LYS A 49 -8.26 5.78 -5.80
C LYS A 49 -9.66 5.16 -5.86
N ASN A 50 -9.83 3.96 -5.30
CA ASN A 50 -11.10 3.24 -5.29
C ASN A 50 -11.61 3.11 -3.84
N GLN A 51 -12.57 3.97 -3.50
CA GLN A 51 -13.08 4.07 -2.13
C GLN A 51 -13.79 2.79 -1.67
N ASP A 52 -14.51 2.10 -2.57
CA ASP A 52 -15.17 0.83 -2.27
C ASP A 52 -14.16 -0.27 -1.95
N ALA A 53 -13.13 -0.42 -2.80
CA ALA A 53 -12.06 -1.40 -2.56
C ALA A 53 -11.31 -1.12 -1.26
N LEU A 54 -10.98 0.15 -1.00
CA LEU A 54 -10.32 0.55 0.25
C LEU A 54 -11.18 0.25 1.48
N THR A 55 -12.50 0.47 1.37
CA THR A 55 -13.45 0.19 2.46
C THR A 55 -13.55 -1.31 2.72
N ALA A 56 -13.66 -2.13 1.68
CA ALA A 56 -13.69 -3.59 1.80
C ALA A 56 -12.41 -4.14 2.44
N VAL A 57 -11.23 -3.65 2.02
CA VAL A 57 -9.94 -4.04 2.63
C VAL A 57 -9.89 -3.67 4.11
N ARG A 58 -10.33 -2.46 4.49
CA ARG A 58 -10.36 -2.02 5.89
C ARG A 58 -11.29 -2.89 6.74
N GLN A 59 -12.49 -3.18 6.24
CA GLN A 59 -13.44 -4.07 6.91
C GLN A 59 -12.86 -5.47 7.11
N GLY A 60 -12.23 -6.03 6.08
CA GLY A 60 -11.55 -7.34 6.18
C GLY A 60 -10.43 -7.34 7.22
N LEU A 61 -9.62 -6.28 7.28
CA LEU A 61 -8.58 -6.12 8.31
C LEU A 61 -9.17 -6.04 9.73
N GLU A 62 -10.32 -5.39 9.92
CA GLU A 62 -11.01 -5.36 11.21
C GLU A 62 -11.60 -6.72 11.59
N GLN A 63 -12.24 -7.41 10.64
CA GLN A 63 -12.76 -8.76 10.86
C GLN A 63 -11.64 -9.74 11.23
N ALA A 64 -10.50 -9.67 10.56
CA ALA A 64 -9.33 -10.49 10.85
C ALA A 64 -8.80 -10.24 12.28
N LYS A 65 -8.70 -8.96 12.69
CA LYS A 65 -8.33 -8.61 14.08
C LYS A 65 -9.31 -9.18 15.12
N GLN A 66 -10.60 -9.29 14.77
CA GLN A 66 -11.63 -9.88 15.63
C GLN A 66 -11.72 -11.41 15.53
N GLY A 67 -10.87 -12.07 14.74
CA GLY A 67 -10.92 -13.52 14.51
C GLY A 67 -12.11 -13.98 13.68
N LYS A 68 -12.78 -13.06 12.97
CA LYS A 68 -13.95 -13.31 12.11
C LYS A 68 -13.60 -13.41 10.62
N GLY A 69 -12.31 -13.42 10.28
CA GLY A 69 -11.88 -13.61 8.90
C GLY A 69 -12.27 -15.01 8.44
N GLN A 70 -12.73 -15.15 7.20
CA GLN A 70 -12.84 -16.47 6.61
C GLN A 70 -11.43 -17.06 6.46
N PRO A 71 -11.19 -18.29 6.93
CA PRO A 71 -9.96 -18.99 6.57
C PRO A 71 -9.91 -19.09 5.05
N LEU A 72 -8.73 -18.90 4.46
CA LEU A 72 -8.52 -19.26 3.06
C LEU A 72 -8.68 -20.77 2.93
N SER A 73 -9.89 -21.22 2.63
CA SER A 73 -10.17 -22.55 2.12
C SER A 73 -10.06 -22.47 0.61
N PHE A 74 -8.91 -22.85 0.07
CA PHE A 74 -8.82 -23.18 -1.35
C PHE A 74 -9.51 -24.52 -1.54
N ASN A 75 -10.66 -24.53 -2.21
CA ASN A 75 -11.32 -25.77 -2.58
C ASN A 75 -11.05 -26.02 -4.07
N LEU A 76 -9.95 -26.72 -4.34
CA LEU A 76 -9.46 -27.01 -5.70
C LEU A 76 -10.57 -27.62 -6.59
N GLU A 77 -11.45 -28.47 -6.05
CA GLU A 77 -12.53 -29.08 -6.82
C GLU A 77 -13.61 -28.08 -7.27
N GLU A 78 -13.94 -27.07 -6.44
CA GLU A 78 -14.91 -26.02 -6.81
C GLU A 78 -14.29 -25.00 -7.77
N ASP A 79 -13.02 -24.68 -7.58
CA ASP A 79 -12.27 -23.77 -8.45
C ASP A 79 -12.04 -24.37 -9.86
N GLU A 80 -11.76 -25.68 -9.96
CA GLU A 80 -11.60 -26.39 -11.24
C GLU A 80 -12.93 -26.51 -12.02
N ALA A 81 -14.05 -26.71 -11.32
CA ALA A 81 -15.37 -26.78 -11.95
C ALA A 81 -15.78 -25.45 -12.61
N TRP A 82 -15.40 -24.32 -12.02
CA TRP A 82 -15.61 -22.98 -12.61
C TRP A 82 -14.79 -22.77 -13.89
N LEU A 83 -13.57 -23.30 -13.97
CA LEU A 83 -12.72 -23.19 -15.16
C LEU A 83 -13.28 -24.00 -16.33
N GLU A 84 -13.80 -25.21 -16.07
CA GLU A 84 -14.41 -26.04 -17.10
C GLU A 84 -15.69 -25.44 -17.69
N GLU A 85 -16.52 -24.80 -16.87
CA GLU A 85 -17.77 -24.19 -17.31
C GLU A 85 -17.52 -22.95 -18.18
N THR A 86 -16.52 -22.14 -17.83
CA THR A 86 -16.13 -20.95 -18.62
C THR A 86 -15.52 -21.34 -19.97
N GLU A 87 -14.74 -22.42 -20.04
CA GLU A 87 -14.25 -23.00 -21.30
C GLU A 87 -15.37 -23.54 -22.19
N LYS A 88 -16.37 -24.20 -21.60
CA LYS A 88 -17.54 -24.74 -22.33
C LYS A 88 -18.41 -23.63 -22.91
N GLN A 89 -18.55 -22.50 -22.22
CA GLN A 89 -19.30 -21.34 -22.72
C GLN A 89 -18.55 -20.61 -23.86
N SER A 90 -17.24 -20.45 -23.76
CA SER A 90 -16.41 -19.85 -24.82
C SER A 90 -16.42 -20.66 -26.13
N LYS A 91 -16.44 -21.99 -26.04
CA LYS A 91 -16.54 -22.88 -27.22
C LYS A 91 -17.93 -22.89 -27.88
N ARG A 92 -18.99 -22.47 -27.17
CA ARG A 92 -20.36 -22.38 -27.71
C ARG A 92 -20.64 -21.07 -28.45
N THR A 93 -19.93 -19.99 -28.15
CA THR A 93 -20.13 -18.68 -28.81
C THR A 93 -19.29 -18.49 -30.07
N HIS A 94 -18.48 -19.49 -30.44
CA HIS A 94 -17.63 -19.48 -31.64
C HIS A 94 -18.02 -20.55 -32.70
N LYS A 95 -19.25 -21.08 -32.65
CA LYS A 95 -19.81 -21.99 -33.66
C LYS A 95 -20.98 -21.37 -34.40
#